data_AF-A0A9D5UHB7-F1
#
_entry.id   AF-A0A9D5UHB7-F1
#
_cell.length_a   1.000
_cell.length_b   1.000
_cell.length_c   1.000
_cell.angle_alpha   90.00
_cell.angle_beta   90.00
_cell.angle_gamma   90.00
#
_symmetry.space_group_name_H-M   'P 1'
#
loop_
_entity.id
_entity.type
_entity.pdbx_description
1 polymer ?
#
loop_
_entity_poly.entity_id
_entity_poly.type
_entity_poly.pdbx_seq_one_letter_code
_entity_poly.pdbx_strand_id
1 'polypeptide(L)' 'QSKASDRLAQLEHQLSDSGIYEDDNKATLTQVLAEQVKLTQDLEESEMEWLEIQEQIEQIETEVENA' A
#
# COMPACT_ATOMS: atom_id res chain seq x y z
N GLN A 1 -10.86 5.51 3.60
CA GLN A 1 -9.61 5.60 2.83
C GLN A 1 -8.49 5.31 3.82
N SER A 2 -7.65 4.31 3.55
CA SER A 2 -6.56 3.92 4.46
C SER A 2 -5.54 5.05 4.54
N LYS A 3 -4.95 5.29 5.73
CA LYS A 3 -3.84 6.27 5.88
C LYS A 3 -2.70 6.01 4.89
N ALA A 4 -2.47 4.76 4.51
CA ALA A 4 -1.47 4.38 3.51
C ALA A 4 -1.88 4.83 2.10
N SER A 5 -3.15 4.66 1.71
CA SER A 5 -3.67 5.13 0.42
C SER A 5 -3.66 6.66 0.32
N ASP A 6 -4.01 7.36 1.40
CA ASP A 6 -3.96 8.84 1.44
C ASP A 6 -2.52 9.34 1.30
N ARG A 7 -1.56 8.62 1.91
CA ARG A 7 -0.15 8.94 1.82
C ARG A 7 0.41 8.66 0.42
N LEU A 8 0.05 7.54 -0.20
CA LEU A 8 0.40 7.23 -1.59
C LEU A 8 -0.10 8.31 -2.56
N ALA A 9 -1.35 8.76 -2.40
CA ALA A 9 -1.90 9.85 -3.22
C ALA A 9 -1.11 11.17 -3.06
N GLN A 10 -0.63 11.48 -1.84
CA GLN A 10 0.24 12.63 -1.62
C GLN A 10 1.61 12.46 -2.30
N LEU A 11 2.20 11.27 -2.24
CA LEU A 11 3.48 10.99 -2.90
C LEU A 11 3.36 11.06 -4.42
N GLU A 12 2.27 10.55 -5.00
CA GLU A 12 1.97 10.69 -6.43
C GLU A 12 1.80 12.15 -6.84
N HIS A 13 1.12 12.96 -6.02
CA HIS A 13 1.03 14.39 -6.26
C HIS A 13 2.42 15.06 -6.22
N GLN A 14 3.30 14.66 -5.30
CA GLN A 14 4.67 15.16 -5.25
C GLN A 14 5.50 14.73 -6.46
N LEU A 15 5.34 13.49 -6.93
CA LEU A 15 6.00 13.00 -8.15
C LEU A 15 5.46 13.66 -9.43
N SER A 16 4.23 14.16 -9.40
CA SER A 16 3.64 14.89 -10.53
C SER A 16 4.16 16.32 -10.68
N ASP A 17 4.79 16.87 -9.64
CA ASP A 17 5.42 18.19 -9.69
C ASP A 17 6.76 18.09 -10.45
N SER A 18 6.90 18.84 -11.54
CA SER A 18 8.13 18.88 -12.32
C SER A 18 9.35 19.37 -11.53
N GLY A 19 9.15 20.15 -10.46
CA GLY A 19 10.23 20.66 -9.61
C GLY A 19 10.97 19.57 -8.83
N ILE A 20 10.36 18.41 -8.59
CA ILE A 20 11.00 17.32 -7.85
C ILE A 20 12.17 16.68 -8.61
N TYR A 21 12.23 16.88 -9.93
CA TYR A 21 13.28 16.35 -10.79
C TYR A 21 14.48 17.30 -10.94
N GLU A 22 14.45 18.48 -10.32
CA GLU A 22 15.61 19.36 -10.25
C GLU A 22 16.75 18.72 -9.46
N ASP A 23 17.99 19.05 -9.81
CA ASP A 23 19.18 18.43 -9.21
C ASP A 23 19.26 18.61 -7.69
N ASP A 24 18.72 19.71 -7.17
CA ASP A 24 18.65 20.01 -5.73
C ASP A 24 17.66 19.11 -4.98
N ASN A 25 16.70 18.51 -5.70
CA ASN A 25 15.62 17.70 -5.14
C ASN A 25 15.85 16.19 -5.29
N LYS A 26 17.00 15.75 -5.80
CA LYS A 26 17.35 14.32 -5.97
C LYS A 26 17.22 13.49 -4.69
N ALA A 27 17.59 14.06 -3.54
CA ALA A 27 17.45 13.40 -2.25
C ALA A 27 15.97 13.18 -1.90
N THR A 28 15.15 14.21 -2.08
CA THR A 28 13.69 14.17 -1.89
C THR A 28 13.03 13.19 -2.85
N LEU A 29 13.38 13.22 -4.14
CA LEU A 29 12.88 12.29 -5.15
C LEU A 29 13.16 10.83 -4.76
N THR A 30 14.39 10.54 -4.33
CA THR A 30 14.78 9.19 -3.89
C THR A 30 13.97 8.75 -2.67
N GLN A 31 13.74 9.66 -1.73
CA GLN A 31 12.95 9.37 -0.53
C GLN A 31 11.47 9.13 -0.86
N VAL A 32 10.88 9.95 -1.73
CA VAL A 32 9.48 9.82 -2.17
C VAL A 32 9.26 8.51 -2.91
N LEU A 33 10.17 8.12 -3.81
CA LEU A 33 10.10 6.83 -4.52
C LEU A 33 10.25 5.65 -3.57
N ALA A 34 11.19 5.72 -2.61
CA ALA A 34 11.36 4.65 -1.61
C ALA A 34 10.12 4.51 -0.72
N GLU A 35 9.52 5.62 -0.30
CA GLU A 35 8.30 5.63 0.51
C GLU A 35 7.11 5.08 -0.29
N GLN A 36 6.98 5.44 -1.57
CA GLN A 36 5.93 4.92 -2.45
C GLN A 36 6.02 3.40 -2.58
N VAL A 37 7.20 2.87 -2.92
CA VAL A 37 7.40 1.41 -3.06
C VAL A 37 7.07 0.68 -1.76
N LYS A 38 7.55 1.21 -0.63
CA LYS A 38 7.27 0.61 0.67
C LYS A 38 5.77 0.60 0.98
N LEU A 39 5.08 1.73 0.81
CA LEU A 39 3.66 1.81 1.11
C LEU A 39 2.82 0.92 0.19
N THR A 40 3.20 0.75 -1.07
CA THR A 40 2.55 -0.20 -1.98
C THR A 40 2.73 -1.64 -1.50
N GLN A 41 3.95 -2.03 -1.10
CA GLN A 41 4.21 -3.36 -0.56
C GLN A 41 3.44 -3.62 0.73
N ASP A 42 3.46 -2.67 1.67
CA ASP A 42 2.73 -2.77 2.94
C ASP A 42 1.20 -2.91 2.70
N LEU A 43 0.67 -2.25 1.67
CA LEU A 43 -0.75 -2.36 1.29
C LEU A 43 -1.05 -3.74 0.70
N GLU A 44 -0.23 -4.22 -0.24
CA GLU A 44 -0.37 -5.55 -0.85
C GLU A 44 -0.28 -6.66 0.19
N GLU A 45 0.66 -6.57 1.13
CA GLU A 45 0.80 -7.53 2.24
C GLU A 45 -0.46 -7.53 3.12
N SER A 46 -0.94 -6.35 3.51
CA SER A 46 -2.17 -6.25 4.31
C SER A 46 -3.41 -6.75 3.56
N GLU A 47 -3.48 -6.58 2.25
CA GLU A 47 -4.57 -7.11 1.42
C GLU A 47 -4.49 -8.64 1.34
N MET A 48 -3.30 -9.22 1.20
CA MET A 48 -3.10 -10.67 1.21
C MET A 48 -3.44 -11.29 2.57
N GLU A 49 -2.98 -10.70 3.68
CA GLU A 49 -3.35 -11.15 5.04
C GLU A 49 -4.86 -11.11 5.26
N TRP A 50 -5.52 -10.05 4.78
CA TRP A 50 -6.97 -9.94 4.91
C TRP A 50 -7.69 -11.02 4.10
N LEU A 51 -7.26 -11.28 2.86
CA LEU A 51 -7.82 -12.35 2.04
C LEU A 51 -7.61 -13.73 2.69
N GLU A 52 -6.42 -14.01 3.22
CA GLU A 52 -6.13 -15.27 3.90
C GLU A 52 -7.04 -15.47 5.13
N ILE A 53 -7.24 -14.42 5.94
CA ILE A 53 -8.13 -14.48 7.09
C ILE A 53 -9.59 -14.70 6.67
N GLN A 54 -10.03 -14.07 5.57
CA GLN A 54 -11.38 -14.30 5.03
C GLN A 54 -11.56 -15.74 4.56
N GLU A 55 -10.60 -16.29 3.82
CA GLU A 55 -10.64 -17.70 3.39
C GLU A 55 -10.70 -18.66 4.59
N GLN A 56 -9.92 -18.40 5.65
CA GLN A 56 -9.98 -19.20 6.88
C GLN A 56 -11.35 -19.13 7.57
N ILE A 57 -11.99 -17.96 7.59
CA ILE A 57 -13.33 -17.79 8.15
C ILE A 57 -14.35 -18.59 7.33
N GLU A 58 -14.35 -18.45 6.01
CA GLU A 58 -15.26 -19.19 5.12
C GLU A 58 -15.09 -20.71 5.27
N GLN A 59 -13.84 -21.17 5.42
CA GLN A 59 -13.56 -22.58 5.66
C GLN A 59 -14.19 -23.06 6.98
N ILE A 60 -14.00 -22.31 8.07
CA ILE A 60 -14.57 -22.66 9.39
C ILE A 60 -16.10 -22.63 9.34
N GLU A 61 -16.70 -21.62 8.70
CA GLU A 61 -18.16 -21.53 8.55
C GLU A 61 -18.71 -22.73 7.79
N THR A 62 -18.05 -23.12 6.69
CA THR A 62 -18.41 -24.30 5.90
C THR A 62 -18.26 -25.61 6.70
N GLU A 63 -17.18 -25.75 7.48
CA GLU A 63 -16.96 -26.92 8.33
C GLU A 63 -18.03 -27.04 9.42
N VAL A 64 -18.44 -25.93 10.03
CA VAL A 64 -19.51 -25.89 11.04
C VAL A 64 -20.87 -26.19 10.43
N GLU A 65 -21.16 -25.69 9.23
CA GLU A 65 -22.46 -25.90 8.56
C GLU A 65 -22.64 -27.35 8.09
N ASN A 66 -21.53 -28.06 7.79
CA ASN A 66 -21.54 -29.46 7.38
C ASN A 66 -21.42 -30.46 8.54
N ALA A 67 -21.25 -30.00 9.78
CA ALA A 67 -21.15 -30.81 10.99
C ALA A 67 -22.52 -31.07 11.65
#